data_AF-A0A482VNG6-F1
#
_entry.id   AF-A0A482VNG6-F1
#
_cell.length_a   1.000
_cell.length_b   1.000
_cell.length_c   1.000
_cell.angle_alpha   90.00
_cell.angle_beta   90.00
_cell.angle_gamma   90.00
#
_symmetry.space_group_name_H-M   'P 1'
#
loop_
_entity.id
_entity.type
_entity.pdbx_description
1 polymer ?
#
loop_
_entity_poly.entity_id
_entity_poly.type
_entity_poly.pdbx_seq_one_letter_code
_entity_poly.pdbx_strand_id
1 'polypeptide(L)'
;MEVLNERPDILTFIKTICQERGIQDYTITNVSMNKKGEGFLAQFFMVTITDTTSDKHLDIALKTAFTDDRIRKMMPIRRSFENEAYFYSKMYPLFKKFEKDHGVSKDVEYVPKCFKESVEEHSEMLALENLKVSEFEIFDQTCLLDHNHISFIFETYGRFHAYSFALCDQQPKKYKKLVGRFNNVFENFLSDENGFFKEYLRRNVKTVRQYLIPGEDDELINKFQKYEDDGINRILHEIATEECDYSGILHGDCWSNNMMFKYEKTEGGKKLIDVRLLDWQLIKVGSPIFSVI
;
A
#
# COMPACT_ATOMS: atom_id res chain seq x y z
N MET A 1 -17.93 -16.45 10.25
CA MET A 1 -18.18 -17.55 9.31
C MET A 1 -19.21 -17.17 8.24
N GLU A 2 -20.39 -16.64 8.60
CA GLU A 2 -21.44 -16.27 7.63
C GLU A 2 -20.94 -15.38 6.48
N VAL A 3 -20.11 -14.37 6.76
CA VAL A 3 -19.58 -13.48 5.71
C VAL A 3 -18.67 -14.20 4.70
N LEU A 4 -17.91 -15.22 5.13
CA LEU A 4 -17.10 -16.01 4.20
C LEU A 4 -17.97 -16.91 3.31
N ASN A 5 -19.17 -17.30 3.77
CA ASN A 5 -20.07 -18.13 2.99
C ASN A 5 -20.66 -17.37 1.78
N GLU A 6 -20.74 -16.04 1.86
CA GLU A 6 -21.13 -15.18 0.72
C GLU A 6 -19.99 -14.98 -0.30
N ARG A 7 -18.77 -15.42 0.03
CA ARG A 7 -17.56 -15.29 -0.78
C ARG A 7 -16.83 -16.64 -0.95
N PRO A 8 -17.40 -17.57 -1.74
CA PRO A 8 -16.81 -18.90 -1.96
C PRO A 8 -15.43 -18.86 -2.63
N ASP A 9 -15.13 -17.78 -3.34
CA ASP A 9 -13.82 -17.47 -3.89
C ASP A 9 -12.75 -17.31 -2.79
N ILE A 10 -13.08 -16.64 -1.67
CA ILE A 10 -12.17 -16.50 -0.52
C ILE A 10 -11.89 -17.87 0.11
N LEU A 11 -12.91 -18.72 0.27
CA LEU A 11 -12.72 -20.08 0.83
C LEU A 11 -11.83 -20.93 -0.07
N THR A 12 -11.99 -20.81 -1.38
CA THR A 12 -11.12 -21.49 -2.37
C THR A 12 -9.69 -20.99 -2.26
N PHE A 13 -9.50 -19.67 -2.14
CA PHE A 13 -8.19 -19.06 -1.98
C PHE A 13 -7.48 -19.52 -0.69
N ILE A 14 -8.20 -19.55 0.45
CA ILE A 14 -7.70 -20.09 1.73
C ILE A 14 -7.29 -21.55 1.57
N LYS A 15 -8.12 -22.37 0.91
CA LYS A 15 -7.81 -23.79 0.68
C LYS A 15 -6.49 -23.96 -0.07
N THR A 16 -6.24 -23.16 -1.10
CA THR A 16 -4.97 -23.21 -1.85
C THR A 16 -3.79 -22.78 -0.97
N ILE A 17 -3.93 -21.77 -0.12
CA ILE A 17 -2.89 -21.36 0.85
C ILE A 17 -2.53 -22.53 1.78
N CYS A 18 -3.55 -23.21 2.33
CA CYS A 18 -3.34 -24.36 3.21
C CYS A 18 -2.60 -25.50 2.48
N GLN A 19 -3.02 -25.84 1.26
CA GLN A 19 -2.40 -26.88 0.45
C GLN A 19 -0.93 -26.59 0.14
N GLU A 20 -0.60 -25.36 -0.27
CA GLU A 20 0.78 -24.95 -0.57
C GLU A 20 1.69 -24.97 0.68
N ARG A 21 1.09 -24.87 1.87
CA ARG A 21 1.77 -24.93 3.17
C ARG A 21 1.76 -26.32 3.80
N GLY A 22 1.19 -27.32 3.13
CA GLY A 22 1.09 -28.69 3.66
C GLY A 22 0.10 -28.84 4.81
N ILE A 23 -0.81 -27.89 5.01
CA ILE A 23 -1.90 -27.97 5.98
C ILE A 23 -3.06 -28.71 5.31
N GLN A 24 -3.23 -30.00 5.64
CA GLN A 24 -4.25 -30.85 4.99
C GLN A 24 -5.62 -30.71 5.65
N ASP A 25 -5.68 -30.81 6.97
CA ASP A 25 -6.90 -30.68 7.75
C ASP A 25 -6.84 -29.39 8.57
N TYR A 26 -7.80 -28.50 8.35
CA TYR A 26 -7.86 -27.22 9.04
C TYR A 26 -9.27 -26.78 9.34
N THR A 27 -9.38 -25.90 10.33
CA THR A 27 -10.60 -25.16 10.64
C THR A 27 -10.32 -23.66 10.64
N ILE A 28 -11.32 -22.87 10.25
CA ILE A 28 -11.27 -21.42 10.40
C ILE A 28 -11.89 -21.10 11.75
N THR A 29 -11.07 -20.69 12.71
CA THR A 29 -11.49 -20.51 14.11
C THR A 29 -11.89 -19.08 14.42
N ASN A 30 -11.35 -18.11 13.68
CA ASN A 30 -11.71 -16.70 13.82
C ASN A 30 -11.79 -16.02 12.46
N VAL A 31 -12.79 -15.15 12.31
CA VAL A 31 -12.97 -14.26 11.16
C VAL A 31 -13.47 -12.93 11.68
N SER A 32 -12.73 -11.87 11.43
CA SER A 32 -13.18 -10.50 11.63
C SER A 32 -12.90 -9.67 10.39
N MET A 33 -13.56 -8.52 10.28
CA MET A 33 -13.43 -7.61 9.15
C MET A 33 -12.97 -6.24 9.63
N ASN A 34 -12.40 -5.45 8.72
CA ASN A 34 -12.19 -4.03 8.98
C ASN A 34 -13.53 -3.29 9.09
N LYS A 35 -13.52 -2.11 9.73
CA LYS A 35 -14.75 -1.32 9.84
C LYS A 35 -15.19 -0.87 8.45
N LYS A 36 -16.50 -0.74 8.26
CA LYS A 36 -17.07 -0.26 7.00
C LYS A 36 -16.50 1.13 6.66
N GLY A 37 -15.88 1.25 5.49
CA GLY A 37 -15.22 2.48 5.02
C GLY A 37 -13.71 2.51 5.20
N GLU A 38 -13.12 1.57 5.96
CA GLU A 38 -11.67 1.37 5.99
C GLU A 38 -11.25 0.59 4.71
N GLY A 39 -10.07 0.86 4.14
CA GLY A 39 -9.48 0.07 3.05
C GLY A 39 -9.66 0.57 1.60
N PHE A 40 -10.29 1.73 1.39
CA PHE A 40 -10.47 2.47 0.12
C PHE A 40 -10.86 1.66 -1.14
N LEU A 41 -9.97 0.82 -1.69
CA LEU A 41 -10.17 -0.06 -2.86
C LEU A 41 -10.44 -1.53 -2.51
N ALA A 42 -10.38 -1.90 -1.23
CA ALA A 42 -10.40 -3.28 -0.79
C ALA A 42 -11.23 -3.49 0.48
N GLN A 43 -11.64 -4.74 0.69
CA GLN A 43 -12.18 -5.24 1.94
C GLN A 43 -11.13 -6.13 2.62
N PHE A 44 -11.01 -6.04 3.94
CA PHE A 44 -10.07 -6.83 4.71
C PHE A 44 -10.78 -7.87 5.58
N PHE A 45 -10.26 -9.10 5.58
CA PHE A 45 -10.64 -10.17 6.48
C PHE A 45 -9.44 -10.61 7.30
N MET A 46 -9.53 -10.55 8.63
CA MET A 46 -8.54 -11.13 9.53
C MET A 46 -9.02 -12.54 9.85
N VAL A 47 -8.26 -13.54 9.42
CA VAL A 47 -8.64 -14.96 9.49
C VAL A 47 -7.58 -15.73 10.25
N THR A 48 -8.01 -16.52 11.24
CA THR A 48 -7.16 -17.50 11.92
C THR A 48 -7.50 -18.89 11.41
N ILE A 49 -6.51 -19.56 10.83
CA ILE A 49 -6.59 -20.93 10.35
C ILE A 49 -5.87 -21.83 11.34
N THR A 50 -6.53 -22.85 11.86
CA THR A 50 -5.94 -23.83 12.77
C THR A 50 -5.77 -25.16 12.05
N ASP A 51 -4.53 -25.63 11.94
CA ASP A 51 -4.21 -26.99 11.51
C ASP A 51 -4.67 -27.97 12.60
N THR A 52 -5.65 -28.81 12.29
CA THR A 52 -6.23 -29.74 13.27
C THR A 52 -5.31 -30.91 13.61
N THR A 53 -4.24 -31.11 12.84
CA THR A 53 -3.26 -32.17 13.09
C THR A 53 -2.17 -31.70 14.04
N SER A 54 -1.68 -30.47 13.86
CA SER A 54 -0.54 -29.94 14.64
C SER A 54 -0.91 -28.90 15.70
N ASP A 55 -2.18 -28.46 15.73
CA ASP A 55 -2.70 -27.35 16.54
C ASP A 55 -1.98 -26.02 16.30
N LYS A 56 -1.25 -25.90 15.17
CA LYS A 56 -0.60 -24.66 14.78
C LYS A 56 -1.59 -23.70 14.13
N HIS A 57 -1.38 -22.41 14.38
CA HIS A 57 -2.18 -21.35 13.81
C HIS A 57 -1.45 -20.65 12.65
N LEU A 58 -2.23 -20.24 11.66
CA LEU A 58 -1.84 -19.35 10.59
C LEU A 58 -2.80 -18.16 10.59
N ASP A 59 -2.30 -17.01 11.04
CA ASP A 59 -3.04 -15.76 11.09
C ASP A 59 -2.75 -14.91 9.84
N ILE A 60 -3.79 -14.70 9.04
CA ILE A 60 -3.71 -13.97 7.78
C ILE A 60 -4.61 -12.75 7.76
N ALA A 61 -4.12 -11.68 7.16
CA ALA A 61 -4.90 -10.54 6.72
C ALA A 61 -5.17 -10.70 5.21
N LEU A 62 -6.40 -11.04 4.85
CA LEU A 62 -6.85 -11.15 3.47
C LEU A 62 -7.36 -9.80 2.98
N LYS A 63 -6.66 -9.21 2.02
CA LYS A 63 -7.09 -8.03 1.27
C LYS A 63 -7.78 -8.51 -0.01
N THR A 64 -9.06 -8.21 -0.18
CA THR A 64 -9.84 -8.63 -1.37
C THR A 64 -10.35 -7.41 -2.12
N ALA A 65 -10.21 -7.39 -3.44
CA ALA A 65 -10.72 -6.32 -4.27
C ALA A 65 -12.25 -6.23 -4.20
N PHE A 66 -12.79 -5.01 -4.36
CA PHE A 66 -14.22 -4.87 -4.60
C PHE A 66 -14.61 -5.46 -5.96
N THR A 67 -15.72 -6.19 -5.96
CA THR A 67 -16.27 -6.89 -7.13
C THR A 67 -17.39 -6.10 -7.84
N ASP A 68 -17.90 -5.02 -7.24
CA ASP A 68 -18.95 -4.19 -7.83
C ASP A 68 -18.43 -3.44 -9.07
N ASP A 69 -18.98 -3.79 -10.24
CA ASP A 69 -18.60 -3.21 -11.53
C ASP A 69 -18.72 -1.68 -11.58
N ARG A 70 -19.64 -1.07 -10.81
CA ARG A 70 -19.77 0.39 -10.75
C ARG A 70 -18.54 1.01 -10.12
N ILE A 71 -18.03 0.41 -9.03
CA ILE A 71 -16.81 0.87 -8.37
C ILE A 71 -15.60 0.62 -9.28
N ARG A 72 -15.52 -0.56 -9.91
CA ARG A 72 -14.42 -0.92 -10.82
C ARG A 72 -14.37 -0.07 -12.08
N LYS A 73 -15.50 0.52 -12.51
CA LYS A 73 -15.52 1.55 -13.57
C LYS A 73 -15.02 2.90 -13.12
N MET A 74 -15.17 3.26 -11.84
CA MET A 74 -14.76 4.56 -11.28
C MET A 74 -13.34 4.58 -10.72
N MET A 75 -12.75 3.41 -10.47
CA MET A 75 -11.45 3.29 -9.81
C MET A 75 -10.62 2.17 -10.46
N PRO A 76 -9.30 2.34 -10.64
CA PRO A 76 -8.40 1.39 -11.28
C PRO A 76 -8.06 0.17 -10.38
N ILE A 77 -9.06 -0.45 -9.75
CA ILE A 77 -8.90 -1.52 -8.74
C ILE A 77 -7.97 -2.64 -9.22
N ARG A 78 -8.21 -3.17 -10.42
CA ARG A 78 -7.40 -4.27 -10.96
C ARG A 78 -5.93 -3.89 -11.09
N ARG A 79 -5.64 -2.73 -11.70
CA ARG A 79 -4.27 -2.23 -11.89
C ARG A 79 -3.56 -2.01 -10.56
N SER A 80 -4.29 -1.52 -9.54
CA SER A 80 -3.80 -1.39 -8.16
C SER A 80 -3.41 -2.74 -7.55
N PHE A 81 -4.27 -3.76 -7.67
CA PHE A 81 -3.97 -5.10 -7.14
C PHE A 81 -2.85 -5.81 -7.91
N GLU A 82 -2.79 -5.64 -9.23
CA GLU A 82 -1.70 -6.16 -10.06
C GLU A 82 -0.34 -5.61 -9.62
N ASN A 83 -0.27 -4.31 -9.30
CA ASN A 83 0.91 -3.66 -8.76
C ASN A 83 1.34 -4.26 -7.41
N GLU A 84 0.42 -4.35 -6.45
CA GLU A 84 0.71 -4.86 -5.11
C GLU A 84 1.10 -6.36 -5.15
N ALA A 85 0.41 -7.16 -5.96
CA ALA A 85 0.76 -8.56 -6.19
C ALA A 85 2.15 -8.71 -6.83
N TYR A 86 2.48 -7.86 -7.81
CA TYR A 86 3.80 -7.88 -8.45
C TYR A 86 4.92 -7.44 -7.50
N PHE A 87 4.64 -6.47 -6.63
CA PHE A 87 5.54 -6.06 -5.56
C PHE A 87 5.94 -7.26 -4.69
N TYR A 88 4.96 -7.95 -4.10
CA TYR A 88 5.23 -9.08 -3.20
C TYR A 88 5.82 -10.30 -3.90
N SER A 89 5.34 -10.63 -5.11
CA SER A 89 5.71 -11.87 -5.79
C SER A 89 7.03 -11.80 -6.56
N LYS A 90 7.47 -10.60 -6.98
CA LYS A 90 8.65 -10.41 -7.83
C LYS A 90 9.62 -9.37 -7.29
N MET A 91 9.15 -8.16 -6.97
CA MET A 91 10.05 -7.06 -6.65
C MET A 91 10.72 -7.22 -5.30
N TYR A 92 9.92 -7.42 -4.24
CA TYR A 92 10.44 -7.52 -2.89
C TYR A 92 11.40 -8.70 -2.72
N PRO A 93 11.11 -9.92 -3.23
CA PRO A 93 12.09 -11.01 -3.23
C PRO A 93 13.38 -10.69 -4.00
N LEU A 94 13.31 -9.91 -5.08
CA LEU A 94 14.49 -9.46 -5.80
C LEU A 94 15.34 -8.51 -4.95
N PHE A 95 14.72 -7.59 -4.21
CA PHE A 95 15.42 -6.67 -3.30
C PHE A 95 16.08 -7.45 -2.15
N LYS A 96 15.36 -8.37 -1.50
CA LYS A 96 15.92 -9.24 -0.45
C LYS A 96 17.07 -10.10 -0.95
N LYS A 97 16.97 -10.63 -2.18
CA LYS A 97 18.09 -11.34 -2.80
C LYS A 97 19.27 -10.41 -3.05
N PHE A 98 19.03 -9.22 -3.57
CA PHE A 98 20.06 -8.22 -3.85
C PHE A 98 20.79 -7.80 -2.56
N GLU A 99 20.08 -7.57 -1.47
CA GLU A 99 20.65 -7.33 -0.13
C GLU A 99 21.62 -8.43 0.30
N LYS A 100 21.16 -9.68 0.21
CA LYS A 100 21.93 -10.85 0.62
C LYS A 100 23.19 -11.02 -0.23
N ASP A 101 23.07 -10.85 -1.54
CA ASP A 101 24.19 -10.99 -2.49
C ASP A 101 25.29 -9.92 -2.24
N HIS A 102 24.92 -8.76 -1.67
CA HIS A 102 25.85 -7.68 -1.32
C HIS A 102 26.31 -7.68 0.14
N GLY A 103 25.95 -8.70 0.91
CA GLY A 103 26.41 -8.85 2.30
C GLY A 103 25.88 -7.77 3.25
N VAL A 104 24.69 -7.21 2.97
CA VAL A 104 24.04 -6.27 3.90
C VAL A 104 23.76 -7.00 5.22
N SER A 105 24.43 -6.59 6.29
CA SER A 105 24.52 -7.33 7.55
C SER A 105 23.21 -7.40 8.35
N LYS A 106 22.27 -6.49 8.09
CA LYS A 106 21.00 -6.39 8.79
C LYS A 106 19.88 -6.87 7.86
N ASP A 107 19.41 -8.09 8.10
CA ASP A 107 18.23 -8.64 7.43
C ASP A 107 16.97 -7.99 8.05
N VAL A 108 16.63 -6.80 7.54
CA VAL A 108 15.45 -6.05 7.98
C VAL A 108 14.29 -6.41 7.06
N GLU A 109 13.17 -6.76 7.66
CA GLU A 109 11.90 -6.88 6.96
C GLU A 109 11.11 -5.60 7.22
N TYR A 110 10.64 -4.92 6.17
CA TYR A 110 9.88 -3.68 6.30
C TYR A 110 8.48 -3.76 5.67
N VAL A 111 8.05 -4.97 5.32
CA VAL A 111 6.68 -5.28 4.86
C VAL A 111 6.16 -6.53 5.59
N PRO A 112 4.84 -6.76 5.64
CA PRO A 112 4.30 -8.05 6.08
C PRO A 112 4.68 -9.15 5.09
N LYS A 113 4.82 -10.40 5.57
CA LYS A 113 4.97 -11.53 4.65
C LYS A 113 3.72 -11.66 3.78
N CYS A 114 3.89 -11.84 2.48
CA CYS A 114 2.82 -12.28 1.61
C CYS A 114 2.84 -13.80 1.50
N PHE A 115 1.73 -14.43 1.83
CA PHE A 115 1.56 -15.87 1.77
C PHE A 115 1.07 -16.34 0.41
N LYS A 116 0.23 -15.52 -0.25
CA LYS A 116 -0.32 -15.78 -1.57
C LYS A 116 -0.96 -14.53 -2.15
N GLU A 117 -0.94 -14.43 -3.46
CA GLU A 117 -1.61 -13.40 -4.25
C GLU A 117 -2.42 -14.03 -5.40
N SER A 118 -3.50 -13.36 -5.79
CA SER A 118 -4.31 -13.64 -6.98
C SER A 118 -4.60 -12.32 -7.69
N VAL A 119 -4.47 -12.34 -9.02
CA VAL A 119 -4.83 -11.23 -9.92
C VAL A 119 -5.91 -11.67 -10.91
N GLU A 120 -6.65 -12.73 -10.57
CA GLU A 120 -7.81 -13.15 -11.34
C GLU A 120 -8.89 -12.06 -11.27
N GLU A 121 -9.43 -11.70 -12.43
CA GLU A 121 -10.38 -10.59 -12.53
C GLU A 121 -11.63 -10.88 -11.69
N HIS A 122 -12.07 -9.88 -10.92
CA HIS A 122 -13.16 -10.00 -9.93
C HIS A 122 -12.88 -10.96 -8.77
N SER A 123 -11.64 -11.45 -8.65
CA SER A 123 -11.17 -12.28 -7.54
C SER A 123 -9.73 -11.94 -7.15
N GLU A 124 -9.36 -10.65 -7.27
CA GLU A 124 -8.04 -10.19 -6.86
C GLU A 124 -7.91 -10.20 -5.34
N MET A 125 -6.88 -10.88 -4.84
CA MET A 125 -6.68 -11.10 -3.41
C MET A 125 -5.21 -11.13 -3.03
N LEU A 126 -4.90 -10.68 -1.82
CA LEU A 126 -3.62 -10.92 -1.18
C LEU A 126 -3.85 -11.49 0.22
N ALA A 127 -3.18 -12.59 0.55
CA ALA A 127 -3.04 -13.09 1.91
C ALA A 127 -1.73 -12.59 2.48
N LEU A 128 -1.82 -11.65 3.41
CA LEU A 128 -0.67 -11.07 4.11
C LEU A 128 -0.60 -11.59 5.54
N GLU A 129 0.57 -11.47 6.15
CA GLU A 129 0.77 -11.67 7.58
C GLU A 129 -0.12 -10.72 8.39
N ASN A 130 -0.88 -11.28 9.34
CA ASN A 130 -1.65 -10.46 10.26
C ASN A 130 -0.72 -9.85 11.33
N LEU A 131 -0.19 -8.66 11.04
CA LEU A 131 0.75 -7.96 11.92
C LEU A 131 0.17 -7.63 13.31
N LYS A 132 -1.16 -7.58 13.48
CA LYS A 132 -1.78 -7.37 14.80
C LYS A 132 -1.45 -8.50 15.78
N VAL A 133 -1.29 -9.74 15.30
CA VAL A 133 -0.88 -10.89 16.12
C VAL A 133 0.56 -10.72 16.61
N SER A 134 1.38 -9.98 15.87
CA SER A 134 2.74 -9.62 16.25
C SER A 134 2.83 -8.27 16.98
N GLU A 135 1.71 -7.78 17.54
CA GLU A 135 1.60 -6.55 18.33
C GLU A 135 1.99 -5.26 17.58
N PHE A 136 1.86 -5.28 16.24
CA PHE A 136 1.92 -4.05 15.49
C PHE A 136 0.60 -3.28 15.59
N GLU A 137 0.70 -1.97 15.69
CA GLU A 137 -0.41 -1.04 15.84
C GLU A 137 -0.42 -0.08 14.65
N ILE A 138 -1.62 0.24 14.11
CA ILE A 138 -1.79 1.33 13.14
C ILE A 138 -1.59 2.65 13.89
N PHE A 139 -0.89 3.59 13.28
CA PHE A 139 -0.69 4.91 13.88
C PHE A 139 -2.01 5.70 13.94
N ASP A 140 -2.25 6.38 15.06
CA ASP A 140 -3.41 7.26 15.22
C ASP A 140 -3.21 8.52 14.36
N GLN A 141 -4.03 8.67 13.31
CA GLN A 141 -3.95 9.78 12.37
C GLN A 141 -4.30 11.14 13.00
N THR A 142 -4.87 11.15 14.21
CA THR A 142 -5.13 12.39 14.96
C THR A 142 -3.89 12.87 15.72
N CYS A 143 -2.84 12.05 15.82
CA CYS A 143 -1.58 12.39 16.47
C CYS A 143 -0.52 12.84 15.46
N LEU A 144 0.46 13.60 15.95
CA LEU A 144 1.66 13.96 15.19
C LEU A 144 2.73 12.90 15.37
N LEU A 145 3.44 12.57 14.29
CA LEU A 145 4.61 11.70 14.35
C LEU A 145 5.73 12.41 15.11
N ASP A 146 6.27 11.74 16.13
CA ASP A 146 7.46 12.24 16.83
C ASP A 146 8.75 11.97 16.04
N HIS A 147 9.86 12.50 16.53
CA HIS A 147 11.17 12.32 15.92
C HIS A 147 11.56 10.85 15.71
N ASN A 148 11.18 9.95 16.62
CA ASN A 148 11.53 8.54 16.51
C ASN A 148 10.74 7.87 15.38
N HIS A 149 9.44 8.16 15.26
CA HIS A 149 8.64 7.67 14.13
C HIS A 149 9.20 8.16 12.81
N ILE A 150 9.45 9.46 12.70
CA ILE A 150 10.03 10.07 11.50
C ILE A 150 11.37 9.40 11.17
N SER A 151 12.26 9.22 12.15
CA SER A 151 13.55 8.57 11.93
C SER A 151 13.42 7.14 11.38
N PHE A 152 12.52 6.33 11.94
CA PHE A 152 12.26 4.97 11.46
C PHE A 152 11.68 4.94 10.04
N ILE A 153 10.75 5.86 9.74
CA ILE A 153 10.13 5.98 8.42
C ILE A 153 11.19 6.35 7.38
N PHE A 154 12.04 7.34 7.68
CA PHE A 154 13.11 7.76 6.77
C PHE A 154 14.21 6.70 6.62
N GLU A 155 14.59 5.97 7.67
CA GLU A 155 15.53 4.85 7.53
C GLU A 155 14.94 3.76 6.62
N THR A 156 13.64 3.46 6.78
CA THR A 156 12.94 2.45 5.99
C THR A 156 12.84 2.84 4.52
N TYR A 157 12.38 4.05 4.22
CA TYR A 157 12.32 4.53 2.84
C TYR A 157 13.70 4.75 2.22
N GLY A 158 14.66 5.29 2.98
CA GLY A 158 16.03 5.48 2.51
C GLY A 158 16.66 4.16 2.10
N ARG A 159 16.45 3.09 2.88
CA ARG A 159 16.86 1.74 2.53
C ARG A 159 16.17 1.23 1.26
N PHE A 160 14.85 1.38 1.17
CA PHE A 160 14.07 0.99 0.00
C PHE A 160 14.54 1.69 -1.30
N HIS A 161 14.72 3.01 -1.25
CA HIS A 161 15.21 3.80 -2.38
C HIS A 161 16.66 3.44 -2.73
N ALA A 162 17.51 3.17 -1.75
CA ALA A 162 18.89 2.72 -1.99
C ALA A 162 18.93 1.43 -2.82
N TYR A 163 18.05 0.45 -2.56
CA TYR A 163 17.95 -0.75 -3.38
C TYR A 163 17.48 -0.47 -4.79
N SER A 164 16.53 0.45 -4.95
CA SER A 164 16.07 0.88 -6.26
C SER A 164 17.22 1.47 -7.09
N PHE A 165 17.97 2.42 -6.53
CA PHE A 165 19.10 3.06 -7.20
C PHE A 165 20.23 2.06 -7.48
N ALA A 166 20.60 1.22 -6.51
CA ALA A 166 21.64 0.23 -6.68
C ALA A 166 21.28 -0.80 -7.77
N LEU A 167 20.02 -1.23 -7.83
CA LEU A 167 19.55 -2.14 -8.87
C LEU A 167 19.55 -1.48 -10.26
N CYS A 168 19.19 -0.19 -10.33
CA CYS A 168 19.23 0.60 -11.55
C CYS A 168 20.67 0.71 -12.11
N ASP A 169 21.63 1.06 -11.25
CA ASP A 169 23.04 1.21 -11.60
C ASP A 169 23.69 -0.13 -11.99
N GLN A 170 23.54 -1.15 -11.14
CA GLN A 170 24.31 -2.38 -11.27
C GLN A 170 23.64 -3.43 -12.17
N GLN A 171 22.31 -3.39 -12.30
CA GLN A 171 21.54 -4.37 -13.08
C GLN A 171 20.47 -3.68 -13.96
N PRO A 172 20.84 -2.72 -14.82
CA PRO A 172 19.91 -1.83 -15.52
C PRO A 172 18.88 -2.57 -16.39
N LYS A 173 19.27 -3.67 -17.04
CA LYS A 173 18.33 -4.49 -17.84
C LYS A 173 17.23 -5.13 -16.97
N LYS A 174 17.60 -5.61 -15.78
CA LYS A 174 16.63 -6.17 -14.83
C LYS A 174 15.77 -5.08 -14.23
N TYR A 175 16.36 -3.95 -13.86
CA TYR A 175 15.63 -2.78 -13.40
C TYR A 175 14.56 -2.35 -14.42
N LYS A 176 14.95 -2.14 -15.68
CA LYS A 176 14.03 -1.73 -16.75
C LYS A 176 12.89 -2.72 -16.97
N LYS A 177 13.17 -4.03 -16.90
CA LYS A 177 12.16 -5.09 -16.98
C LYS A 177 11.22 -5.11 -15.78
N LEU A 178 11.75 -4.84 -14.58
CA LEU A 178 10.99 -4.79 -13.34
C LEU A 178 10.02 -3.61 -13.36
N VAL A 179 10.53 -2.40 -13.59
CA VAL A 179 9.71 -1.18 -13.54
C VAL A 179 8.72 -1.07 -14.69
N GLY A 180 9.04 -1.61 -15.86
CA GLY A 180 8.12 -1.63 -17.02
C GLY A 180 6.89 -2.54 -16.85
N ARG A 181 6.73 -3.19 -15.70
CA ARG A 181 5.54 -3.97 -15.34
C ARG A 181 4.59 -3.23 -14.39
N PHE A 182 5.02 -2.13 -13.79
CA PHE A 182 4.15 -1.34 -12.93
C PHE A 182 3.15 -0.53 -13.75
N ASN A 183 1.91 -0.50 -13.30
CA ASN A 183 0.89 0.41 -13.76
C ASN A 183 1.06 1.75 -13.04
N ASN A 184 1.10 2.87 -13.76
CA ASN A 184 1.01 4.19 -13.13
C ASN A 184 -0.44 4.46 -12.70
N VAL A 185 -0.82 4.00 -11.51
CA VAL A 185 -2.21 4.06 -11.04
C VAL A 185 -2.72 5.50 -10.92
N PHE A 186 -1.86 6.47 -10.58
CA PHE A 186 -2.24 7.89 -10.55
C PHE A 186 -2.64 8.42 -11.93
N GLU A 187 -1.90 8.06 -12.98
CA GLU A 187 -2.26 8.42 -14.36
C GLU A 187 -3.63 7.84 -14.75
N ASN A 188 -3.94 6.62 -14.30
CA ASN A 188 -5.24 5.99 -14.53
C ASN A 188 -6.39 6.74 -13.82
N PHE A 189 -6.17 7.18 -12.58
CA PHE A 189 -7.12 8.03 -11.86
C PHE A 189 -7.34 9.37 -12.56
N LEU A 190 -6.31 9.93 -13.20
CA LEU A 190 -6.35 11.22 -13.87
C LEU A 190 -6.70 11.13 -15.37
N SER A 191 -6.99 9.93 -15.87
CA SER A 191 -7.34 9.71 -17.27
C SER A 191 -8.71 10.28 -17.63
N ASP A 192 -8.87 10.71 -18.88
CA ASP A 192 -10.16 11.23 -19.37
C ASP A 192 -11.22 10.13 -19.57
N GLU A 193 -10.79 8.85 -19.61
CA GLU A 193 -11.70 7.70 -19.61
C GLU A 193 -12.51 7.62 -18.31
N ASN A 194 -11.99 8.18 -17.21
CA ASN A 194 -12.59 8.11 -15.89
C ASN A 194 -12.63 9.48 -15.20
N GLY A 195 -13.53 10.35 -15.66
CA GLY A 195 -13.66 11.71 -15.15
C GLY A 195 -14.10 11.83 -13.68
N PHE A 196 -14.43 10.73 -12.98
CA PHE A 196 -14.91 10.75 -11.60
C PHE A 196 -13.89 11.39 -10.65
N PHE A 197 -12.63 10.95 -10.70
CA PHE A 197 -11.60 11.46 -9.79
C PHE A 197 -11.21 12.90 -10.13
N LYS A 198 -11.12 13.24 -11.43
CA LYS A 198 -10.89 14.64 -11.87
C LYS A 198 -11.97 15.57 -11.35
N GLU A 199 -13.24 15.15 -11.43
CA GLU A 199 -14.36 15.96 -10.93
C GLU A 199 -14.37 16.03 -9.40
N TYR A 200 -14.04 14.95 -8.71
CA TYR A 200 -13.84 14.95 -7.26
C TYR A 200 -12.80 15.99 -6.83
N LEU A 201 -11.66 16.06 -7.51
CA LEU A 201 -10.62 17.06 -7.25
C LEU A 201 -11.10 18.49 -7.50
N ARG A 202 -11.79 18.76 -8.63
CA ARG A 202 -12.37 20.08 -8.90
C ARG A 202 -13.35 20.52 -7.83
N ARG A 203 -14.19 19.59 -7.35
CA ARG A 203 -15.15 19.85 -6.29
C ARG A 203 -14.45 20.19 -4.98
N ASN A 204 -13.41 19.45 -4.61
CA ASN A 204 -12.62 19.76 -3.40
C ASN A 204 -11.99 21.15 -3.48
N VAL A 205 -11.42 21.53 -4.63
CA VAL A 205 -10.88 22.88 -4.83
C VAL A 205 -11.97 23.95 -4.68
N LYS A 206 -13.14 23.76 -5.29
CA LYS A 206 -14.28 24.67 -5.15
C LYS A 206 -14.75 24.78 -3.70
N THR A 207 -14.77 23.67 -2.95
CA THR A 207 -15.13 23.65 -1.54
C THR A 207 -14.12 24.44 -0.70
N VAL A 208 -12.81 24.23 -0.88
CA VAL A 208 -11.79 25.02 -0.18
C VAL A 208 -11.96 26.51 -0.48
N ARG A 209 -12.23 26.86 -1.74
CA ARG A 209 -12.43 28.26 -2.15
C ARG A 209 -13.59 28.95 -1.42
N GLN A 210 -14.64 28.21 -1.06
CA GLN A 210 -15.80 28.75 -0.32
C GLN A 210 -15.48 29.17 1.12
N TYR A 211 -14.38 28.66 1.69
CA TYR A 211 -13.93 29.03 3.03
C TYR A 211 -12.94 30.21 3.05
N LEU A 212 -12.49 30.69 1.88
CA LEU A 212 -11.57 31.82 1.77
C LEU A 212 -12.33 33.14 1.64
N ILE A 213 -12.03 34.12 2.50
CA ILE A 213 -12.76 35.38 2.62
C ILE A 213 -12.04 36.50 1.83
N PRO A 214 -12.62 37.04 0.75
CA PRO A 214 -12.04 38.19 0.04
C PRO A 214 -11.87 39.40 0.95
N GLY A 215 -10.71 40.05 0.90
CA GLY A 215 -10.32 41.16 1.78
C GLY A 215 -9.61 40.72 3.07
N GLU A 216 -9.74 39.45 3.48
CA GLU A 216 -9.02 38.88 4.63
C GLU A 216 -7.93 37.90 4.17
N ASP A 217 -8.26 37.04 3.20
CA ASP A 217 -7.40 35.94 2.70
C ASP A 217 -6.78 36.22 1.32
N ASP A 218 -6.68 37.48 0.89
CA ASP A 218 -6.33 37.83 -0.49
C ASP A 218 -5.00 37.21 -0.98
N GLU A 219 -3.98 37.14 -0.12
CA GLU A 219 -2.71 36.48 -0.46
C GLU A 219 -2.89 34.98 -0.69
N LEU A 220 -3.68 34.31 0.16
CA LEU A 220 -3.96 32.88 0.04
C LEU A 220 -4.80 32.59 -1.20
N ILE A 221 -5.82 33.42 -1.47
CA ILE A 221 -6.64 33.36 -2.67
C ILE A 221 -5.77 33.44 -3.93
N ASN A 222 -4.86 34.41 -4.00
CA ASN A 222 -3.96 34.58 -5.14
C ASN A 222 -3.05 33.35 -5.34
N LYS A 223 -2.51 32.78 -4.26
CA LYS A 223 -1.71 31.54 -4.33
C LYS A 223 -2.54 30.31 -4.71
N PHE A 224 -3.81 30.29 -4.33
CA PHE A 224 -4.73 29.17 -4.55
C PHE A 224 -5.29 29.14 -5.98
N GLN A 225 -5.32 30.27 -6.67
CA GLN A 225 -5.88 30.41 -8.03
C GLN A 225 -5.34 29.37 -9.03
N LYS A 226 -4.07 28.97 -8.89
CA LYS A 226 -3.46 27.95 -9.78
C LYS A 226 -4.10 26.56 -9.68
N TYR A 227 -4.85 26.28 -8.61
CA TYR A 227 -5.56 25.00 -8.42
C TYR A 227 -6.99 25.04 -8.96
N GLU A 228 -7.55 26.23 -9.16
CA GLU A 228 -8.92 26.45 -9.64
C GLU A 228 -9.12 25.92 -11.08
N ASP A 229 -10.38 25.83 -11.50
CA ASP A 229 -10.81 25.21 -12.74
C ASP A 229 -10.28 23.78 -12.90
N ASP A 230 -9.31 23.58 -13.79
CA ASP A 230 -8.63 22.30 -14.02
C ASP A 230 -7.15 22.33 -13.59
N GLY A 231 -6.73 23.39 -12.90
CA GLY A 231 -5.36 23.57 -12.42
C GLY A 231 -4.87 22.43 -11.55
N ILE A 232 -5.68 21.98 -10.59
CA ILE A 232 -5.34 20.84 -9.72
C ILE A 232 -5.10 19.54 -10.51
N ASN A 233 -5.92 19.25 -11.52
CA ASN A 233 -5.77 18.04 -12.32
C ASN A 233 -4.51 18.10 -13.18
N ARG A 234 -4.21 19.26 -13.77
CA ARG A 234 -2.97 19.47 -14.54
C ARG A 234 -1.73 19.29 -13.68
N ILE A 235 -1.68 19.92 -12.51
CA ILE A 235 -0.55 19.81 -11.57
C ILE A 235 -0.34 18.36 -11.13
N LEU A 236 -1.43 17.66 -10.75
CA LEU A 236 -1.32 16.26 -10.33
C LEU A 236 -0.93 15.33 -11.48
N HIS A 237 -1.38 15.61 -12.70
CA HIS A 237 -0.97 14.84 -13.88
C HIS A 237 0.52 15.02 -14.18
N GLU A 238 1.02 16.27 -14.14
CA GLU A 238 2.45 16.57 -14.27
C GLU A 238 3.28 15.80 -13.24
N ILE A 239 2.88 15.83 -11.96
CA ILE A 239 3.53 15.06 -10.87
C ILE A 239 3.46 13.55 -11.11
N ALA A 240 2.31 13.04 -11.55
CA ALA A 240 2.11 11.62 -11.78
C ALA A 240 3.00 11.08 -12.90
N THR A 241 3.25 11.91 -13.93
CA THR A 241 3.94 11.56 -15.18
C THR A 241 5.36 12.14 -15.28
N GLU A 242 5.84 12.80 -14.23
CA GLU A 242 7.16 13.42 -14.21
C GLU A 242 8.27 12.37 -14.43
N GLU A 243 9.11 12.64 -15.43
CA GLU A 243 10.37 11.94 -15.64
C GLU A 243 11.50 12.82 -15.10
N CYS A 244 12.28 12.30 -14.14
CA CYS A 244 13.44 13.00 -13.60
C CYS A 244 14.71 12.16 -13.68
N ASP A 245 15.86 12.82 -13.83
CA ASP A 245 17.18 12.16 -13.96
C ASP A 245 17.51 11.26 -12.76
N TYR A 246 16.99 11.60 -11.58
CA TYR A 246 17.16 10.85 -10.33
C TYR A 246 15.87 10.15 -9.91
N SER A 247 15.22 9.45 -10.84
CA SER A 247 14.02 8.66 -10.54
C SER A 247 14.37 7.33 -9.88
N GLY A 248 13.63 6.97 -8.83
CA GLY A 248 13.66 5.66 -8.20
C GLY A 248 12.27 5.02 -8.18
N ILE A 249 12.20 3.79 -7.72
CA ILE A 249 10.95 3.10 -7.38
C ILE A 249 10.45 3.68 -6.06
N LEU A 250 9.18 4.08 -6.03
CA LEU A 250 8.51 4.73 -4.92
C LEU A 250 7.38 3.85 -4.41
N HIS A 251 7.10 3.90 -3.10
CA HIS A 251 5.91 3.25 -2.54
C HIS A 251 4.60 3.84 -3.10
N GLY A 252 4.58 5.16 -3.32
CA GLY A 252 3.48 5.89 -3.95
C GLY A 252 2.35 6.30 -3.02
N ASP A 253 2.25 5.70 -1.82
CA ASP A 253 1.27 6.08 -0.80
C ASP A 253 1.88 6.12 0.61
N CYS A 254 2.74 7.12 0.87
CA CYS A 254 3.59 7.16 2.06
C CYS A 254 2.89 7.74 3.31
N TRP A 255 1.58 7.56 3.43
CA TRP A 255 0.80 8.05 4.55
C TRP A 255 0.89 7.11 5.76
N SER A 256 0.91 7.65 6.97
CA SER A 256 1.01 6.95 8.26
C SER A 256 -0.03 5.85 8.50
N ASN A 257 -1.18 5.88 7.80
CA ASN A 257 -2.18 4.81 7.86
C ASN A 257 -1.77 3.54 7.10
N ASN A 258 -0.84 3.66 6.16
CA ASN A 258 -0.19 2.57 5.45
C ASN A 258 1.10 2.12 6.14
N MET A 259 1.23 2.44 7.43
CA MET A 259 2.36 2.02 8.26
C MET A 259 1.82 1.42 9.55
N MET A 260 2.38 0.30 9.95
CA MET A 260 2.16 -0.25 11.29
C MET A 260 3.45 -0.23 12.08
N PHE A 261 3.34 0.14 13.35
CA PHE A 261 4.47 0.35 14.24
C PHE A 261 4.43 -0.67 15.37
N LYS A 262 5.60 -1.16 15.78
CA LYS A 262 5.73 -2.04 16.94
C LYS A 262 6.50 -1.34 18.04
N TYR A 263 6.02 -1.50 19.26
CA TYR A 263 6.62 -0.87 20.43
C TYR A 263 7.01 -1.91 21.48
N GLU A 264 8.13 -1.65 22.16
CA GLU A 264 8.52 -2.35 23.37
C GLU A 264 8.11 -1.52 24.59
N LYS A 265 7.60 -2.19 25.63
CA LYS A 265 7.28 -1.52 26.90
C LYS A 265 8.56 -1.22 27.67
N THR A 266 8.70 0.01 28.14
CA THR A 266 9.84 0.49 28.92
C THR A 266 9.34 1.18 30.20
N GLU A 267 10.22 1.44 31.16
CA GLU A 267 9.86 2.15 32.40
C GLU A 267 9.32 3.57 32.13
N GLY A 268 9.76 4.21 31.05
CA GLY A 268 9.35 5.56 30.64
C GLY A 268 8.19 5.62 29.63
N GLY A 269 7.55 4.49 29.32
CA GLY A 269 6.46 4.42 28.33
C GLY A 269 6.68 3.35 27.27
N LYS A 270 6.49 3.69 25.99
CA LYS A 270 6.68 2.79 24.85
C LYS A 270 7.88 3.25 24.02
N LYS A 271 8.73 2.32 23.60
CA LYS A 271 9.85 2.56 22.68
C LYS A 271 9.52 1.96 21.32
N LEU A 272 9.59 2.75 20.25
CA LEU A 272 9.43 2.25 18.89
C LEU A 272 10.60 1.31 18.52
N ILE A 273 10.28 0.12 18.02
CA ILE A 273 11.27 -0.92 17.67
C ILE A 273 11.17 -1.42 16.23
N ASP A 274 10.03 -1.26 15.56
CA ASP A 274 9.86 -1.72 14.17
C ASP A 274 8.75 -0.93 13.46
N VAL A 275 8.83 -0.86 12.13
CA VAL A 275 7.82 -0.28 11.24
C VAL A 275 7.63 -1.17 10.01
N ARG A 276 6.39 -1.40 9.62
CA ARG A 276 6.01 -2.15 8.41
C ARG A 276 5.17 -1.29 7.50
N LEU A 277 5.63 -1.17 6.26
CA LEU A 277 4.92 -0.50 5.18
C LEU A 277 3.88 -1.46 4.59
N LEU A 278 2.69 -0.93 4.38
CA LEU A 278 1.52 -1.61 3.83
C LEU A 278 1.09 -0.92 2.54
N ASP A 279 0.27 -1.59 1.75
CA ASP A 279 -0.43 -1.01 0.61
C ASP A 279 0.48 -0.47 -0.51
N TRP A 280 1.05 -1.41 -1.26
CA TRP A 280 1.94 -1.12 -2.39
C TRP A 280 1.19 -0.90 -3.72
N GLN A 281 -0.09 -0.55 -3.67
CA GLN A 281 -0.94 -0.40 -4.86
C GLN A 281 -0.50 0.75 -5.76
N LEU A 282 0.02 1.83 -5.17
CA LEU A 282 0.42 3.05 -5.87
C LEU A 282 1.91 3.08 -6.25
N ILE A 283 2.60 1.93 -6.15
CA ILE A 283 4.01 1.80 -6.54
C ILE A 283 4.23 2.33 -7.96
N LYS A 284 5.23 3.20 -8.10
CA LYS A 284 5.58 3.81 -9.39
C LYS A 284 7.06 4.19 -9.44
N VAL A 285 7.53 4.58 -10.62
CA VAL A 285 8.82 5.27 -10.77
C VAL A 285 8.58 6.78 -10.68
N GLY A 286 9.47 7.50 -10.01
CA GLY A 286 9.46 8.95 -9.97
C GLY A 286 10.50 9.52 -9.01
N SER A 287 10.41 10.82 -8.76
CA SER A 287 11.29 11.51 -7.82
C SER A 287 11.09 11.01 -6.38
N PRO A 288 12.16 10.66 -5.63
CA PRO A 288 12.06 10.27 -4.22
C PRO A 288 11.41 11.32 -3.33
N ILE A 289 11.35 12.59 -3.74
CA ILE A 289 10.67 13.65 -2.98
C ILE A 289 9.19 13.33 -2.76
N PHE A 290 8.55 12.59 -3.66
CA PHE A 290 7.15 12.17 -3.51
C PHE A 290 6.96 11.00 -2.53
N SER A 291 8.04 10.43 -2.00
CA SER A 291 8.00 9.44 -0.93
C SER A 291 8.28 10.03 0.46
N VAL A 292 8.47 11.35 0.55
CA VAL A 292 8.74 12.07 1.79
C VAL A 292 7.61 13.09 1.98
N ILE A 293 6.76 12.85 2.98
CA ILE A 293 5.67 13.76 3.36
C ILE A 293 6.06 14.48 4.64
#